data_AF-A0AAD5AB14-F1
#
_entry.id   AF-A0AAD5AB14-F1
#
_cell.length_a   1.000
_cell.length_b   1.000
_cell.length_c   1.000
_cell.angle_alpha   90.00
_cell.angle_beta   90.00
_cell.angle_gamma   90.00
#
_symmetry.space_group_name_H-M   'P 1'
#
loop_
_entity.id
_entity.type
_entity.pdbx_description
1 polymer ?
#
loop_
_entity_poly.entity_id
_entity_poly.type
_entity_poly.pdbx_seq_one_letter_code
_entity_poly.pdbx_strand_id
1 'polypeptide(L)'
;QCRLRDMTYSAPITVDIEYTRGSQRIIRNALPIGRMPIMLRSSNCVLTGKTPMEFSKLNECPLDPGGYFIVKGQEKVILIQEQLSKNRIIVDQDRKGTVGASVTSSTHEKKSRTNMIVKQGRFYLKHNTLSEDAPICIIFKVREEFIKMHVVWS
;
A
#
# COMPACT_ATOMS: atom_id res chain seq x y z
N GLN A 1 -25.57 7.41 -17.24
CA GLN A 1 -25.21 6.79 -18.55
C GLN A 1 -24.35 5.53 -18.43
N CYS A 2 -23.24 5.52 -17.66
CA CYS A 2 -22.35 4.34 -17.57
C CYS A 2 -23.05 3.09 -17.00
N ARG A 3 -23.97 3.26 -16.04
CA ARG A 3 -24.80 2.18 -15.48
C ARG A 3 -25.63 1.45 -16.54
N LEU A 4 -26.30 2.21 -17.41
CA LEU A 4 -27.25 1.68 -18.40
C LEU A 4 -26.56 1.02 -19.62
N ARG A 5 -25.27 1.30 -19.83
CA ARG A 5 -24.51 0.86 -21.02
C ARG A 5 -23.46 -0.20 -20.69
N ASP A 6 -23.47 -0.75 -19.48
CA ASP A 6 -22.45 -1.69 -19.01
C ASP A 6 -21.00 -1.19 -19.18
N MET A 7 -20.81 0.11 -19.02
CA MET A 7 -19.51 0.78 -19.18
C MET A 7 -18.84 1.05 -17.83
N THR A 8 -17.52 1.16 -17.84
CA THR A 8 -16.74 1.61 -16.68
C THR A 8 -16.60 3.14 -16.69
N TYR A 9 -17.03 3.79 -15.61
CA TYR A 9 -16.82 5.22 -15.42
C TYR A 9 -15.34 5.48 -15.13
N SER A 10 -14.63 6.03 -16.12
CA SER A 10 -13.17 6.18 -16.10
C SER A 10 -12.72 7.40 -16.88
N ALA A 11 -11.54 7.96 -16.53
CA ALA A 11 -10.87 9.00 -17.29
C ALA A 11 -9.54 8.50 -17.89
N PRO A 12 -9.09 9.07 -19.01
CA PRO A 12 -7.78 8.76 -19.57
C PRO A 12 -6.66 9.23 -18.62
N ILE A 13 -5.66 8.38 -18.42
CA ILE A 13 -4.39 8.75 -17.81
C ILE A 13 -3.50 9.23 -18.94
N THR A 14 -3.09 10.49 -18.90
CA THR A 14 -2.21 11.11 -19.90
C THR A 14 -0.86 11.44 -19.28
N VAL A 15 0.21 11.32 -20.07
CA VAL A 15 1.57 11.63 -19.66
C VAL A 15 2.29 12.39 -20.76
N ASP A 16 3.23 13.24 -20.35
CA ASP A 16 4.17 13.88 -21.27
C ASP A 16 5.44 13.03 -21.30
N ILE A 17 5.87 12.63 -22.49
CA ILE A 17 7.08 11.82 -22.68
C ILE A 17 8.08 12.56 -23.54
N GLU A 18 9.34 12.51 -23.12
CA GLU A 18 10.49 12.89 -23.93
C GLU A 18 11.34 11.64 -24.14
N TYR A 19 11.62 11.32 -25.40
CA TYR A 19 12.48 10.19 -25.75
C TYR A 19 13.36 10.52 -26.96
N THR A 20 14.48 9.83 -27.08
CA THR A 20 15.39 10.01 -28.21
C THR A 20 15.15 8.91 -29.25
N ARG A 21 14.99 9.28 -30.53
CA ARG A 21 14.92 8.35 -31.66
C ARG A 21 16.11 8.61 -32.59
N GLY A 22 17.15 7.80 -32.47
CA GLY A 22 18.43 8.06 -33.14
C GLY A 22 19.16 9.23 -32.46
N SER A 23 19.42 10.31 -33.21
CA SER A 23 19.99 11.57 -32.68
C SER A 23 18.94 12.65 -32.39
N GLN A 24 17.66 12.41 -32.71
CA GLN A 24 16.59 13.39 -32.52
C GLN A 24 15.88 13.19 -31.18
N ARG A 25 15.71 14.28 -30.43
CA ARG A 25 14.84 14.33 -29.25
C ARG A 25 13.40 14.57 -29.70
N ILE A 26 12.49 13.71 -29.27
CA ILE A 26 11.07 13.77 -29.59
C ILE A 26 10.30 13.98 -28.28
N ILE A 27 9.44 15.00 -28.27
CA ILE A 27 8.54 15.29 -27.16
C ILE A 27 7.10 14.96 -27.61
N ARG A 28 6.36 14.22 -26.79
CA ARG A 28 4.93 13.96 -26.97
C ARG A 28 4.21 14.38 -25.70
N ASN A 29 3.31 15.36 -25.85
CA ASN A 29 2.49 15.83 -24.75
C ASN A 29 1.13 15.11 -24.74
N ALA A 30 0.56 14.95 -23.56
CA ALA A 30 -0.77 14.38 -23.30
C ALA A 30 -1.00 12.99 -23.94
N LEU A 31 0.02 12.14 -23.95
CA LEU A 31 -0.09 10.78 -24.49
C LEU A 31 -0.96 9.91 -23.55
N PRO A 32 -2.09 9.35 -24.01
CA PRO A 32 -2.91 8.47 -23.18
C PRO A 32 -2.24 7.10 -23.02
N ILE A 33 -1.97 6.70 -21.78
CA ILE A 33 -1.34 5.41 -21.44
C ILE A 33 -2.34 4.38 -20.88
N GLY A 34 -3.57 4.81 -20.58
CA GLY A 34 -4.59 3.94 -20.03
C GLY A 34 -5.81 4.71 -19.56
N ARG A 35 -6.71 4.02 -18.84
CA ARG A 35 -7.88 4.64 -18.21
C ARG A 35 -7.94 4.24 -16.74
N MET A 36 -8.17 5.23 -15.88
CA MET A 36 -8.38 5.02 -14.45
C MET A 36 -9.87 5.11 -14.13
N PRO A 37 -10.48 4.11 -13.46
CA PRO A 37 -11.82 4.25 -12.91
C PRO A 37 -11.90 5.43 -11.93
N ILE A 38 -12.87 6.31 -12.12
CA ILE A 38 -13.08 7.46 -11.24
C ILE A 38 -14.13 7.10 -10.18
N MET A 39 -13.83 7.41 -8.93
CA MET A 39 -14.80 7.29 -7.83
C MET A 39 -15.86 8.39 -7.94
N LEU A 40 -17.14 8.04 -7.81
CA LEU A 40 -18.21 9.03 -7.82
C LEU A 40 -18.02 10.03 -6.68
N ARG A 41 -18.20 11.32 -7.00
CA ARG A 41 -17.99 12.48 -6.10
C ARG A 41 -16.54 12.71 -5.65
N SER A 42 -15.55 12.08 -6.29
CA SER A 42 -14.15 12.48 -6.16
C SER A 42 -13.85 13.80 -6.89
N SER A 43 -12.70 14.41 -6.65
CA SER A 43 -12.28 15.68 -7.29
C SER A 43 -12.40 15.71 -8.81
N ASN A 44 -12.21 14.56 -9.46
CA ASN A 44 -12.22 14.44 -10.92
C ASN A 44 -13.58 13.95 -11.47
N CYS A 45 -14.57 13.76 -10.60
CA CYS A 45 -15.93 13.39 -10.99
C CYS A 45 -16.74 14.61 -11.43
N VAL A 46 -17.57 14.44 -12.46
CA VAL A 46 -18.47 15.49 -12.98
C VAL A 46 -19.51 15.97 -11.97
N LEU A 47 -19.78 15.18 -10.94
CA LEU A 47 -20.77 15.46 -9.90
C LEU A 47 -20.25 16.38 -8.79
N THR A 48 -18.94 16.62 -8.74
CA THR A 48 -18.32 17.39 -7.67
C THR A 48 -18.62 18.88 -7.83
N GLY A 49 -19.08 19.51 -6.74
CA GLY A 49 -19.44 20.93 -6.73
C GLY A 49 -20.74 21.29 -7.47
N LYS A 50 -21.57 20.29 -7.81
CA LYS A 50 -22.83 20.51 -8.53
C LYS A 50 -23.98 20.87 -7.59
N THR A 51 -24.88 21.71 -8.09
CA THR A 51 -26.12 22.07 -7.41
C THR A 51 -27.19 20.97 -7.61
N PRO A 52 -28.20 20.84 -6.72
CA PRO A 52 -29.25 19.84 -6.87
C PRO A 52 -29.98 19.88 -8.22
N MET A 53 -30.11 21.07 -8.83
CA MET A 53 -30.71 21.22 -10.15
C MET A 53 -29.83 20.65 -11.27
N GLU A 54 -28.50 20.77 -11.16
CA GLU A 54 -27.58 20.17 -12.12
C GLU A 54 -27.48 18.65 -11.97
N PHE A 55 -27.63 18.11 -10.75
CA PHE A 55 -27.75 16.67 -10.52
C PHE A 55 -28.92 16.07 -11.30
N SER A 56 -30.08 16.75 -11.28
CA SER A 56 -31.26 16.34 -12.05
C SER A 56 -30.97 16.26 -13.56
N LYS A 57 -30.23 17.23 -14.11
CA LYS A 57 -29.81 17.21 -15.53
C LYS A 57 -28.92 16.02 -15.88
N LEU A 58 -28.16 15.51 -14.91
CA LEU A 58 -27.27 14.36 -15.09
C LEU A 58 -27.94 13.01 -14.77
N ASN A 59 -29.23 13.02 -14.40
CA ASN A 59 -29.98 11.85 -13.91
C ASN A 59 -29.29 11.18 -12.70
N GLU A 60 -28.73 11.98 -11.80
CA GLU A 60 -28.08 11.51 -10.58
C GLU A 60 -28.78 12.10 -9.35
N CYS A 61 -28.79 11.34 -8.24
CA CYS A 61 -29.42 11.79 -7.00
C CYS A 61 -28.47 12.69 -6.19
N PRO A 62 -28.92 13.87 -5.73
CA PRO A 62 -28.11 14.73 -4.87
C PRO A 62 -27.88 14.14 -3.47
N LEU A 63 -28.70 13.17 -3.04
CA LEU A 63 -28.59 12.49 -1.74
C LEU A 63 -27.74 11.20 -1.78
N ASP A 64 -27.27 10.77 -2.95
CA ASP A 64 -26.39 9.61 -3.08
C ASP A 64 -25.07 9.88 -2.33
N PRO A 65 -24.60 9.04 -1.39
CA PRO A 65 -23.33 9.28 -0.70
C PRO A 65 -22.11 9.36 -1.63
N GLY A 66 -22.13 8.68 -2.79
CA GLY A 66 -20.94 8.50 -3.62
C GLY A 66 -19.88 7.62 -2.95
N GLY A 67 -18.61 7.74 -3.34
CA GLY A 67 -17.52 6.97 -2.72
C GLY A 67 -17.33 5.55 -3.26
N TYR A 68 -17.99 5.22 -4.37
CA TYR A 68 -17.88 3.93 -5.05
C TYR A 68 -17.52 4.11 -6.54
N PHE A 69 -17.24 3.00 -7.21
CA PHE A 69 -16.85 2.95 -8.61
C PHE A 69 -17.95 2.29 -9.45
N ILE A 70 -18.14 2.76 -10.68
CA ILE A 70 -18.96 2.05 -11.68
C ILE A 70 -18.00 1.30 -12.61
N VAL A 71 -18.02 -0.03 -12.56
CA VAL A 71 -17.18 -0.91 -13.39
C VAL A 71 -18.08 -1.87 -14.14
N LYS A 72 -18.03 -1.82 -15.49
CA LYS A 72 -18.90 -2.61 -16.37
C LYS A 72 -20.39 -2.51 -15.99
N GLY A 73 -20.88 -1.28 -15.79
CA GLY A 73 -22.27 -1.01 -15.38
C GLY A 73 -22.58 -1.26 -13.90
N GLN A 74 -21.73 -2.00 -13.17
CA GLN A 74 -21.97 -2.37 -11.78
C GLN A 74 -21.30 -1.41 -10.80
N GLU A 75 -21.99 -1.11 -9.71
CA GLU A 75 -21.45 -0.34 -8.60
C GLU A 75 -20.59 -1.23 -7.69
N LYS A 76 -19.39 -0.77 -7.37
CA LYS A 76 -18.40 -1.49 -6.57
C LYS A 76 -17.79 -0.57 -5.52
N VAL A 77 -17.86 -0.98 -4.26
CA VAL A 77 -17.25 -0.30 -3.11
C VAL A 77 -15.97 -1.04 -2.73
N ILE A 78 -14.90 -0.30 -2.49
CA ILE A 78 -13.70 -0.86 -1.86
C ILE A 78 -13.90 -0.76 -0.35
N LEU A 79 -13.95 -1.91 0.32
CA LEU A 79 -14.09 -1.95 1.78
C LEU A 79 -12.76 -1.58 2.44
N ILE A 80 -12.84 -0.79 3.50
CA ILE A 80 -11.69 -0.45 4.33
C ILE A 80 -11.21 -1.73 5.02
N GLN A 81 -9.93 -2.05 4.85
CA GLN A 81 -9.30 -3.17 5.53
C GLN A 81 -8.45 -2.67 6.69
N GLU A 82 -8.78 -3.11 7.89
CA GLU A 82 -7.92 -2.90 9.05
C GLU A 82 -6.66 -3.77 8.91
N GLN A 83 -5.49 -3.15 9.12
CA GLN A 83 -4.21 -3.85 9.12
C GLN A 83 -3.46 -3.54 10.40
N LEU A 84 -2.73 -4.52 10.92
CA LEU A 84 -1.84 -4.33 12.06
C LEU A 84 -0.80 -3.25 11.74
N SER A 85 -0.50 -2.43 12.75
CA SER A 85 0.53 -1.40 12.65
C SER A 85 1.88 -2.02 12.27
N LYS A 86 2.41 -1.60 11.12
CA LYS A 86 3.77 -1.93 10.69
C LYS A 86 4.77 -1.14 11.53
N ASN A 87 6.01 -1.63 11.64
CA ASN A 87 7.11 -0.96 12.33
C ASN A 87 6.83 -0.66 13.82
N ARG A 88 5.90 -1.39 14.45
CA ARG A 88 5.58 -1.30 15.88
C ARG A 88 5.88 -2.62 16.55
N ILE A 89 6.50 -2.56 17.74
CA ILE A 89 6.71 -3.74 18.58
C ILE A 89 5.36 -4.11 19.21
N ILE A 90 4.96 -5.35 19.02
CA ILE A 90 3.77 -5.94 19.61
C ILE A 90 4.25 -6.98 20.62
N VAL A 91 3.89 -6.79 21.89
CA VAL A 91 4.15 -7.76 22.96
C VAL A 91 2.87 -8.56 23.16
N ASP A 92 2.98 -9.88 23.14
CA ASP A 92 1.84 -10.78 23.28
C ASP A 92 2.23 -11.98 24.14
N GLN A 93 1.25 -12.66 24.69
CA GLN A 93 1.44 -13.85 25.52
C GLN A 93 0.91 -15.08 24.78
N ASP A 94 1.79 -16.08 24.57
CA ASP A 94 1.39 -17.33 23.95
C ASP A 94 0.45 -18.12 24.89
N ARG A 95 -0.28 -19.11 24.36
CA ARG A 95 -1.21 -19.98 25.10
C ARG A 95 -0.57 -20.65 26.32
N LYS A 96 0.76 -20.82 26.31
CA LYS A 96 1.55 -21.39 27.41
C LYS A 96 1.92 -20.37 28.50
N GLY A 97 1.39 -19.14 28.43
CA GLY A 97 1.70 -18.06 29.36
C GLY A 97 3.07 -17.39 29.12
N THR A 98 3.79 -17.76 28.06
CA THR A 98 5.10 -17.20 27.75
C THR A 98 4.97 -15.89 26.99
N VAL A 99 5.58 -14.81 27.49
CA VAL A 99 5.59 -13.50 26.84
C VAL A 99 6.58 -13.50 25.68
N GLY A 100 6.13 -13.08 24.51
CA GLY A 100 6.93 -12.87 23.31
C GLY A 100 6.73 -11.48 22.75
N ALA A 101 7.62 -11.06 21.85
CA ALA A 101 7.47 -9.82 21.12
C ALA A 101 7.62 -10.06 19.62
N SER A 102 6.89 -9.33 18.79
CA SER A 102 7.06 -9.36 17.35
C SER A 102 7.01 -7.97 16.73
N VAL A 103 7.76 -7.79 15.66
CA VAL A 103 7.72 -6.59 14.84
C VAL A 103 7.63 -7.00 13.37
N THR A 104 6.64 -6.45 12.67
CA THR A 104 6.57 -6.56 11.21
C THR A 104 7.16 -5.29 10.62
N SER A 105 8.41 -5.38 10.19
CA SER A 105 9.13 -4.28 9.55
C SER A 105 8.75 -4.21 8.08
N SER A 106 8.34 -3.03 7.61
CA SER A 106 7.97 -2.81 6.22
C SER A 106 8.64 -1.53 5.72
N THR A 107 9.45 -1.70 4.70
CA THR A 107 10.00 -0.63 3.85
C THR A 107 9.30 -0.66 2.49
N HIS A 108 9.64 0.26 1.59
CA HIS A 108 9.14 0.26 0.21
C HIS A 108 9.53 -1.02 -0.54
N GLU A 109 10.72 -1.56 -0.27
CA GLU A 109 11.30 -2.69 -1.01
C GLU A 109 11.08 -4.03 -0.32
N LYS A 110 11.06 -4.06 1.02
CA LYS A 110 11.07 -5.30 1.78
C LYS A 110 10.13 -5.25 2.98
N LYS A 111 9.39 -6.34 3.15
CA LYS A 111 8.61 -6.64 4.34
C LYS A 111 9.22 -7.86 5.03
N SER A 112 9.48 -7.76 6.32
CA SER A 112 9.96 -8.86 7.15
C SER A 112 9.23 -8.89 8.49
N ARG A 113 9.27 -10.05 9.13
CA ARG A 113 8.73 -10.23 10.48
C ARG A 113 9.81 -10.86 11.34
N THR A 114 10.09 -10.21 12.46
CA THR A 114 11.03 -10.68 13.48
C THR A 114 10.26 -10.95 14.75
N ASN A 115 10.47 -12.13 15.34
CA ASN A 115 9.86 -12.52 16.59
C ASN A 115 10.96 -12.77 17.63
N MET A 116 10.76 -12.27 18.85
CA MET A 116 11.52 -12.63 20.04
C MET A 116 10.69 -13.62 20.85
N ILE A 117 11.28 -14.78 21.15
CA ILE A 117 10.64 -15.85 21.90
C ILE A 117 11.50 -16.25 23.09
N VAL A 118 10.86 -16.70 24.17
CA VAL A 118 11.55 -17.23 25.35
C VAL A 118 11.44 -18.75 25.33
N LYS A 119 12.57 -19.45 25.33
CA LYS A 119 12.66 -20.91 25.47
C LYS A 119 13.51 -21.24 26.69
N GLN A 120 12.95 -21.97 27.66
CA GLN A 120 13.66 -22.39 28.88
C GLN A 120 14.39 -21.23 29.59
N GLY A 121 13.73 -20.06 29.70
CA GLY A 121 14.29 -18.87 30.34
C GLY A 121 15.33 -18.10 29.51
N ARG A 122 15.60 -18.50 28.26
CA ARG A 122 16.54 -17.81 27.36
C ARG A 122 15.82 -17.18 26.17
N PHE A 123 16.28 -16.01 25.75
CA PHE A 123 15.70 -15.28 24.62
C PHE A 123 16.33 -15.70 23.29
N TYR A 124 15.47 -15.96 22.31
CA TYR A 124 15.84 -16.29 20.94
C TYR A 124 15.15 -15.35 19.96
N LEU A 125 15.85 -15.04 18.87
CA LEU A 125 15.35 -14.29 17.73
C LEU A 125 15.01 -15.27 16.61
N LYS A 126 13.75 -15.24 16.18
CA LYS A 126 13.23 -15.96 15.03
C LYS A 126 12.99 -14.97 13.89
N HIS A 127 13.56 -15.27 12.73
CA HIS A 127 13.39 -14.46 11.52
C HIS A 127 13.32 -15.36 10.30
N ASN A 128 12.50 -14.99 9.30
CA ASN A 128 12.24 -15.85 8.13
C ASN A 128 13.47 -16.19 7.29
N THR A 129 14.56 -15.44 7.41
CA THR A 129 15.82 -15.73 6.69
C THR A 129 16.79 -16.60 7.47
N LEU A 130 16.52 -16.86 8.75
CA LEU A 130 17.35 -17.74 9.58
C LEU A 130 16.77 -19.14 9.52
N SER A 131 17.63 -20.14 9.30
CA SER A 131 17.24 -21.56 9.31
C SER A 131 16.83 -22.02 10.70
N GLU A 132 17.49 -21.49 11.73
CA GLU A 132 17.26 -21.81 13.13
C GLU A 132 17.10 -20.54 13.97
N ASP A 133 16.41 -20.66 15.11
CA ASP A 133 16.23 -19.55 16.04
C ASP A 133 17.58 -19.22 16.70
N ALA A 134 18.05 -17.99 16.54
CA ALA A 134 19.35 -17.58 17.06
C ALA A 134 19.23 -17.03 18.49
N PRO A 135 20.07 -17.46 19.44
CA PRO A 135 20.17 -16.83 20.76
C PRO A 135 20.45 -15.32 20.64
N ILE A 136 19.72 -14.49 21.39
CA ILE A 136 19.87 -13.02 21.31
C ILE A 136 21.30 -12.56 21.63
N CYS A 137 22.01 -13.25 22.53
CA CYS A 137 23.41 -12.94 22.84
C CYS A 137 24.34 -13.03 21.62
N ILE A 138 24.11 -14.00 20.72
CA ILE A 138 24.89 -14.14 19.49
C ILE A 138 24.58 -12.98 18.54
N ILE A 139 23.30 -12.60 18.41
CA ILE A 139 22.89 -11.47 17.57
C ILE A 139 23.54 -10.15 18.03
N PHE A 140 23.59 -9.89 19.34
CA PHE A 140 24.26 -8.70 19.86
C PHE A 140 25.76 -8.71 19.55
N LYS A 141 26.43 -9.85 19.72
CA LYS A 141 27.87 -9.97 19.43
C LYS A 141 28.18 -9.73 17.95
N VAL A 142 27.40 -10.34 17.05
CA VAL A 142 27.56 -10.14 15.60
C VAL A 142 27.31 -8.69 15.20
N ARG A 143 26.28 -8.04 15.78
CA ARG A 143 26.02 -6.62 15.51
C ARG A 143 27.19 -5.73 15.93
N GLU A 144 27.80 -6.01 17.08
CA GLU A 144 28.95 -5.24 17.56
C GLU A 144 30.16 -5.38 16.62
N GLU A 145 30.46 -6.60 16.17
CA GLU A 145 31.53 -6.86 15.19
C GLU A 145 31.24 -6.18 13.85
N PHE A 146 30.00 -6.22 13.38
CA PHE A 146 29.59 -5.55 12.14
C PHE A 146 29.72 -4.02 12.22
N ILE A 147 29.34 -3.42 13.35
CA ILE A 147 29.51 -1.97 13.59
C ILE A 147 30.99 -1.61 13.60
N LYS A 148 31.83 -2.40 14.27
CA LYS A 148 33.29 -2.19 14.28
C LYS A 148 33.85 -2.23 12.86
N MET A 149 33.43 -3.17 12.03
CA MET A 149 33.83 -3.20 10.62
C MET A 149 33.40 -1.92 9.91
N HIS A 150 32.12 -1.53 9.96
CA HIS A 150 31.69 -0.32 9.24
C HIS A 150 32.39 0.96 9.70
N VAL A 151 32.70 1.12 10.98
CA VAL A 151 33.45 2.29 11.48
C VAL A 151 34.90 2.28 11.03
N VAL A 152 35.51 1.11 10.83
CA VAL A 152 36.90 0.98 10.34
C VAL A 152 37.01 1.20 8.82
N TRP A 153 35.92 0.98 8.08
CA TRP A 153 35.85 1.18 6.63
C TRP A 153 35.17 2.49 6.20
N SER A 154 34.87 3.40 7.14
CA SER A 154 34.35 4.76 6.87
C SER A 154 35.39 5.81 7.24
#